data_AF-A0A6A4V421-F1
#
_entry.id   AF-A0A6A4V421-F1
#
_cell.length_a   1.000
_cell.length_b   1.000
_cell.length_c   1.000
_cell.angle_alpha   90.00
_cell.angle_beta   90.00
_cell.angle_gamma   90.00
#
_symmetry.space_group_name_H-M   'P 1'
#
loop_
_entity.id
_entity.type
_entity.pdbx_description
1 polymer ?
#
loop_
_entity_poly.entity_id
_entity_poly.type
_entity_poly.pdbx_seq_one_letter_code
_entity_poly.pdbx_strand_id
1 'polypeptide(L)'
;MTDLSFHLQQLTERAKSAADYIHQLKGLADVVTDNCAEFEATVSERCDELMELIQQRRHQLIQYLHSTRDDKIRSVKQQVSQATVRLQQTNGLLMFCIEALKERDDSAFLQISQMLTHRVASYDLMWGRDITDQPINPDLDLSLETDTVRAAIQQFNFIQMKPPGPPTLLAEECTAENNRLRLRWRPHPTSHHDGFIVQLNDGVGFQDAYCGREAHCLITGLHFNTRYKCRVKGYNSTGDGPPSDAVSLRTTDVAWFTFDPSGRHPDVSLSRDNSSATCDSFESRVALASVGFSRGTHYWEFSVDKFDGNADPAFGMARAGVSRDCMLGKDNKGWSMYIDGKRSWLMHQDIHSGRAEGGIKAGDTVGILLNLTAQKLTFYINDVVQGRIDFGGLQGTFYPAVSLNRNVAVTLHTALEPPVGADC
;
A
#
# COMPACT_ATOMS: atom_id res chain seq x y z
N MET A 1 -70.05 -8.48 55.84
CA MET A 1 -70.39 -8.80 54.43
C MET A 1 -69.66 -7.93 53.41
N THR A 2 -69.18 -6.74 53.77
CA THR A 2 -68.53 -5.76 52.88
C THR A 2 -67.11 -6.14 52.43
N ASP A 3 -66.28 -6.74 53.29
CA ASP A 3 -64.89 -7.11 52.94
C ASP A 3 -64.77 -8.26 51.93
N LEU A 4 -65.63 -9.28 52.04
CA LEU A 4 -65.63 -10.40 51.10
C LEU A 4 -66.06 -9.93 49.70
N SER A 5 -67.05 -9.03 49.64
CA SER A 5 -67.51 -8.41 48.39
C SER A 5 -66.40 -7.61 47.72
N PHE A 6 -65.64 -6.82 48.50
CA PHE A 6 -64.51 -6.05 47.99
C PHE A 6 -63.39 -6.93 47.42
N HIS A 7 -63.00 -7.99 48.15
CA HIS A 7 -61.98 -8.93 47.68
C HIS A 7 -62.44 -9.71 46.44
N LEU A 8 -63.70 -10.14 46.37
CA LEU A 8 -64.26 -10.80 45.18
C LEU A 8 -64.28 -9.88 43.96
N GLN A 9 -64.62 -8.59 44.15
CA GLN A 9 -64.60 -7.61 43.07
C GLN A 9 -63.17 -7.39 42.54
N GLN A 10 -62.18 -7.25 43.43
CA GLN A 10 -60.78 -7.10 43.05
C GLN A 10 -60.21 -8.35 42.35
N LEU A 11 -60.62 -9.54 42.79
CA LEU A 11 -60.22 -10.81 42.17
C LEU A 11 -60.87 -10.99 40.78
N THR A 12 -62.10 -10.49 40.61
CA THR A 12 -62.80 -10.45 39.31
C THR A 12 -62.11 -9.50 38.32
N GLU A 13 -61.69 -8.32 38.77
CA GLU A 13 -60.91 -7.38 37.94
C GLU A 13 -59.56 -7.97 37.52
N ARG A 14 -58.85 -8.64 38.44
CA ARG A 14 -57.60 -9.35 38.12
C ARG A 14 -57.82 -10.49 37.13
N ALA A 15 -58.88 -11.27 37.30
CA ALA A 15 -59.23 -12.35 36.37
C ALA A 15 -59.55 -11.80 34.97
N LYS A 16 -60.25 -10.67 34.89
CA LYS A 16 -60.53 -9.99 33.62
C LYS A 16 -59.24 -9.48 32.95
N SER A 17 -58.37 -8.80 33.70
CA SER A 17 -57.07 -8.35 33.19
C SER A 17 -56.18 -9.51 32.73
N ALA A 18 -56.19 -10.65 33.43
CA ALA A 18 -55.49 -11.85 33.02
C ALA A 18 -56.07 -12.45 31.73
N ALA A 19 -57.40 -12.46 31.59
CA ALA A 19 -58.05 -12.92 30.36
C ALA A 19 -57.72 -12.02 29.16
N ASP A 20 -57.71 -10.70 29.35
CA ASP A 20 -57.33 -9.72 28.32
C ASP A 20 -55.85 -9.90 27.91
N TYR A 21 -54.95 -10.12 28.89
CA TYR A 21 -53.54 -10.41 28.62
C TYR A 21 -53.34 -11.73 27.86
N ILE A 22 -54.06 -12.79 28.23
CA ILE A 22 -54.04 -14.07 27.50
C ILE A 22 -54.52 -13.89 26.06
N HIS A 23 -55.56 -13.08 25.84
CA HIS A 23 -56.03 -12.76 24.50
C HIS A 23 -54.96 -12.01 23.70
N GLN A 24 -54.29 -11.02 24.31
CA GLN A 24 -53.19 -10.30 23.67
C GLN A 24 -52.01 -11.22 23.31
N LEU A 25 -51.63 -12.14 24.21
CA LEU A 25 -50.57 -13.12 23.95
C LEU A 25 -50.92 -14.07 22.80
N LYS A 26 -52.17 -14.50 22.70
CA LYS A 26 -52.64 -15.31 21.56
C LYS A 26 -52.54 -14.53 20.25
N GLY A 27 -52.97 -13.27 20.23
CA GLY A 27 -52.82 -12.41 19.06
C GLY A 27 -51.35 -12.16 18.67
N LEU A 28 -50.45 -12.05 19.64
CA LEU A 28 -49.00 -11.97 19.37
C LEU A 28 -48.45 -13.26 18.77
N ALA A 29 -48.95 -14.43 19.20
CA ALA A 29 -48.53 -15.72 18.61
C ALA A 29 -48.96 -15.83 17.14
N ASP A 30 -50.16 -15.35 16.81
CA ASP A 30 -50.64 -15.29 15.43
C ASP A 30 -49.76 -14.36 14.58
N VAL A 31 -49.45 -13.15 15.09
CA VAL A 31 -48.53 -12.19 14.41
C VAL A 31 -47.13 -12.77 14.20
N VAL A 32 -46.58 -13.48 15.18
CA VAL A 32 -45.27 -14.15 15.03
C VAL A 32 -45.33 -15.22 13.95
N THR A 33 -46.42 -15.97 13.88
CA THR A 33 -46.63 -17.01 12.86
C THR A 33 -46.70 -16.41 11.46
N ASP A 34 -47.46 -15.32 11.30
CA ASP A 34 -47.57 -14.61 10.02
C ASP A 34 -46.21 -14.02 9.58
N ASN A 35 -45.48 -13.38 10.49
CA ASN A 35 -44.14 -12.85 10.22
C ASN A 35 -43.16 -13.95 9.82
N CYS A 36 -43.21 -15.13 10.48
CA CYS A 36 -42.37 -16.27 10.11
C CYS A 36 -42.69 -16.75 8.69
N ALA A 37 -43.96 -16.86 8.32
CA ALA A 37 -44.36 -17.26 6.98
C ALA A 37 -43.88 -16.27 5.91
N GLU A 38 -43.97 -14.96 6.16
CA GLU A 38 -43.44 -13.92 5.26
C GLU A 38 -41.92 -14.00 5.12
N PHE A 39 -41.22 -14.26 6.23
CA PHE A 39 -39.77 -14.40 6.22
C PHE A 39 -39.31 -15.66 5.48
N GLU A 40 -40.02 -16.78 5.66
CA GLU A 40 -39.80 -18.03 4.91
C GLU A 40 -39.97 -17.80 3.40
N ALA A 41 -41.02 -17.08 2.99
CA ALA A 41 -41.23 -16.71 1.59
C ALA A 41 -40.06 -15.88 1.04
N THR A 42 -39.58 -14.90 1.80
CA THR A 42 -38.43 -14.07 1.44
C THR A 42 -37.15 -14.91 1.31
N VAL A 43 -36.89 -15.84 2.23
CA VAL A 43 -35.73 -16.74 2.17
C VAL A 43 -35.78 -17.62 0.94
N SER A 44 -36.96 -18.18 0.63
CA SER A 44 -37.14 -18.99 -0.57
C SER A 44 -36.85 -18.19 -1.83
N GLU A 45 -37.46 -17.02 -1.98
CA GLU A 45 -37.27 -16.14 -3.14
C GLU A 45 -35.79 -15.77 -3.35
N ARG A 46 -35.10 -15.36 -2.29
CA ARG A 46 -33.66 -15.00 -2.37
C ARG A 46 -32.77 -16.19 -2.71
N CYS A 47 -33.06 -17.37 -2.17
CA CYS A 47 -32.34 -18.58 -2.54
C CYS A 47 -32.57 -18.96 -4.01
N ASP A 48 -33.80 -18.83 -4.50
CA ASP A 48 -34.17 -19.11 -5.89
C ASP A 48 -33.44 -18.16 -6.86
N GLU A 49 -33.37 -16.86 -6.55
CA GLU A 49 -32.58 -15.86 -7.30
C GLU A 49 -31.09 -16.26 -7.41
N LEU A 50 -30.48 -16.67 -6.28
CA LEU A 50 -29.08 -17.09 -6.26
C LEU A 50 -28.85 -18.37 -7.06
N MET A 51 -29.77 -19.33 -7.00
CA MET A 51 -29.72 -20.54 -7.82
C MET A 51 -29.79 -20.21 -9.30
N GLU A 52 -30.63 -19.28 -9.71
CA GLU A 52 -30.73 -18.85 -11.11
C GLU A 52 -29.40 -18.23 -11.59
N LEU A 53 -28.78 -17.37 -10.79
CA LEU A 53 -27.47 -16.77 -11.10
C LEU A 53 -26.38 -17.84 -11.27
N ILE A 54 -26.34 -18.86 -10.40
CA ILE A 54 -25.40 -19.97 -10.52
C ILE A 54 -25.66 -20.78 -11.81
N GLN A 55 -26.93 -21.00 -12.16
CA GLN A 55 -27.30 -21.70 -13.40
C GLN A 55 -26.91 -20.91 -14.65
N GLN A 56 -27.10 -19.60 -14.65
CA GLN A 56 -26.66 -18.72 -15.74
C GLN A 56 -25.14 -18.74 -15.87
N ARG A 57 -24.39 -18.64 -14.76
CA ARG A 57 -22.93 -18.71 -14.77
C ARG A 57 -22.40 -20.04 -15.30
N ARG A 58 -23.04 -21.16 -14.92
CA ARG A 58 -22.76 -22.49 -15.47
C ARG A 58 -22.88 -22.49 -16.99
N HIS A 59 -23.95 -21.91 -17.54
CA HIS A 59 -24.15 -21.87 -18.98
C HIS A 59 -23.03 -21.08 -19.70
N GLN A 60 -22.64 -19.92 -19.15
CA GLN A 60 -21.54 -19.11 -19.68
C GLN A 60 -20.20 -19.85 -19.68
N LEU A 61 -19.87 -20.55 -18.58
CA LEU A 61 -18.61 -21.31 -18.47
C LEU A 61 -18.54 -22.45 -19.50
N ILE A 62 -19.66 -23.16 -19.72
CA ILE A 62 -19.76 -24.21 -20.74
C ILE A 62 -19.62 -23.63 -22.14
N GLN A 63 -20.25 -22.49 -22.44
CA GLN A 63 -20.10 -21.81 -23.72
C GLN A 63 -18.65 -21.39 -23.98
N TYR A 64 -17.97 -20.85 -22.96
CA TYR A 64 -16.56 -20.51 -23.05
C TYR A 64 -15.70 -21.75 -23.37
N LEU A 65 -15.90 -22.86 -22.65
CA LEU A 65 -15.22 -24.13 -22.91
C LEU A 65 -15.41 -24.61 -24.35
N HIS A 66 -16.64 -24.53 -24.87
CA HIS A 66 -16.93 -24.89 -26.26
C HIS A 66 -16.19 -24.00 -27.26
N SER A 67 -16.15 -22.68 -27.02
CA SER A 67 -15.41 -21.75 -27.88
C SER A 67 -13.91 -22.06 -27.89
N THR A 68 -13.31 -22.28 -26.71
CA THR A 68 -11.88 -22.62 -26.59
C THR A 68 -11.55 -23.93 -27.33
N ARG A 69 -12.41 -24.94 -27.19
CA ARG A 69 -12.30 -26.19 -27.94
C ARG A 69 -12.34 -25.93 -29.45
N ASP A 70 -13.30 -25.15 -29.92
CA ASP A 70 -13.49 -24.90 -31.35
C ASP A 70 -12.32 -24.12 -31.96
N ASP A 71 -11.77 -23.14 -31.25
CA ASP A 71 -10.58 -22.40 -31.66
C ASP A 71 -9.34 -23.30 -31.70
N LYS A 72 -9.19 -24.21 -30.72
CA LYS A 72 -8.08 -25.17 -30.69
C LYS A 72 -8.17 -26.18 -31.82
N ILE A 73 -9.36 -26.71 -32.09
CA ILE A 73 -9.63 -27.56 -33.26
C ILE A 73 -9.30 -26.81 -34.56
N ARG A 74 -9.66 -25.52 -34.66
CA ARG A 74 -9.35 -24.70 -35.85
C ARG A 74 -7.84 -24.55 -36.04
N SER A 75 -7.09 -24.28 -34.96
CA SER A 75 -5.62 -24.18 -35.00
C SER A 75 -4.97 -25.49 -35.46
N VAL A 76 -5.40 -26.63 -34.92
CA VAL A 76 -4.91 -27.96 -35.34
C VAL A 76 -5.20 -28.21 -36.81
N LYS A 77 -6.43 -27.95 -37.27
CA LYS A 77 -6.80 -28.09 -38.68
C LYS A 77 -5.94 -27.21 -39.61
N GLN A 78 -5.61 -26.01 -39.17
CA GLN A 78 -4.74 -25.10 -39.91
C GLN A 78 -3.31 -25.65 -40.02
N GLN A 79 -2.74 -26.18 -38.93
CA GLN A 79 -1.42 -26.82 -38.95
C GLN A 79 -1.41 -28.07 -39.85
N VAL A 80 -2.44 -28.91 -39.79
CA VAL A 80 -2.60 -30.06 -40.71
C VAL A 80 -2.61 -29.61 -42.16
N SER A 81 -3.35 -28.54 -42.48
CA SER A 81 -3.40 -27.97 -43.83
C SER A 81 -2.03 -27.47 -44.30
N GLN A 82 -1.30 -26.73 -43.43
CA GLN A 82 0.03 -26.23 -43.74
C GLN A 82 1.05 -27.35 -43.98
N ALA A 83 1.05 -28.36 -43.11
CA ALA A 83 1.91 -29.54 -43.26
C ALA A 83 1.60 -30.29 -44.58
N THR A 84 0.32 -30.42 -44.93
CA THR A 84 -0.12 -31.08 -46.18
C THR A 84 0.39 -30.34 -47.42
N VAL A 85 0.25 -29.01 -47.47
CA VAL A 85 0.72 -28.21 -48.62
C VAL A 85 2.24 -28.32 -48.77
N ARG A 86 2.99 -28.28 -47.67
CA ARG A 86 4.46 -28.40 -47.70
C ARG A 86 4.92 -29.79 -48.12
N LEU A 87 4.24 -30.84 -47.66
CA LEU A 87 4.51 -32.20 -48.10
C LEU A 87 4.32 -32.34 -49.62
N GLN A 88 3.24 -31.76 -50.18
CA GLN A 88 3.01 -31.73 -51.62
C GLN A 88 4.13 -31.00 -52.38
N GLN A 89 4.55 -29.83 -51.90
CA GLN A 89 5.65 -29.06 -52.51
C GLN A 89 6.98 -29.82 -52.47
N THR A 90 7.28 -30.49 -51.35
CA THR A 90 8.49 -31.30 -51.16
C THR A 90 8.48 -32.49 -52.11
N ASN A 91 7.36 -33.21 -52.21
CA ASN A 91 7.20 -34.30 -53.18
C ASN A 91 7.38 -33.82 -54.62
N GLY A 92 6.86 -32.65 -54.97
CA GLY A 92 7.06 -32.05 -56.29
C GLY A 92 8.53 -31.74 -56.59
N LEU A 93 9.26 -31.18 -55.62
CA LEU A 93 10.69 -30.91 -55.74
C LEU A 93 11.50 -32.21 -55.86
N LEU A 94 11.19 -33.23 -55.04
CA LEU A 94 11.83 -34.54 -55.11
C LEU A 94 11.67 -35.17 -56.49
N MET A 95 10.45 -35.17 -57.04
CA MET A 95 10.19 -35.69 -58.39
C MET A 95 10.99 -34.92 -59.45
N PHE A 96 11.05 -33.59 -59.34
CA PHE A 96 11.84 -32.77 -60.27
C PHE A 96 13.35 -33.08 -60.17
N CYS A 97 13.90 -33.19 -58.95
CA CYS A 97 15.30 -33.54 -58.75
C CYS A 97 15.61 -34.94 -59.29
N ILE A 98 14.72 -35.92 -59.08
CA ILE A 98 14.87 -37.28 -59.61
C ILE A 98 14.92 -37.27 -61.14
N GLU A 99 14.08 -36.44 -61.79
CA GLU A 99 14.11 -36.33 -63.24
C GLU A 99 15.38 -35.62 -63.73
N ALA A 100 15.80 -34.54 -63.07
CA ALA A 100 17.03 -33.82 -63.40
C ALA A 100 18.29 -34.69 -63.29
N LEU A 101 18.30 -35.67 -62.37
CA LEU A 101 19.40 -36.65 -62.24
C LEU A 101 19.51 -37.62 -63.43
N LYS A 102 18.50 -37.70 -64.30
CA LYS A 102 18.54 -38.52 -65.52
C LYS A 102 19.16 -37.79 -66.72
N GLU A 103 19.53 -36.51 -66.56
CA GLU A 103 20.18 -35.71 -67.60
C GLU A 103 21.49 -36.37 -68.04
N ARG A 104 21.72 -36.44 -69.36
CA ARG A 104 22.86 -37.16 -69.94
C ARG A 104 24.00 -36.24 -70.35
N ASP A 105 23.72 -34.94 -70.51
CA ASP A 105 24.75 -33.94 -70.77
C ASP A 105 25.30 -33.36 -69.45
N ASP A 106 26.57 -33.68 -69.17
CA ASP A 106 27.27 -33.24 -67.97
C ASP A 106 27.28 -31.70 -67.82
N SER A 107 27.33 -30.97 -68.94
CA SER A 107 27.41 -29.51 -68.92
C SER A 107 26.06 -28.86 -68.57
N ALA A 108 24.95 -29.36 -69.14
CA ALA A 108 23.60 -28.96 -68.79
C ALA A 108 23.23 -29.34 -67.35
N PHE A 109 23.64 -30.54 -66.90
CA PHE A 109 23.42 -30.98 -65.52
C PHE A 109 24.13 -30.08 -64.50
N LEU A 110 25.40 -29.73 -64.74
CA LEU A 110 26.15 -28.85 -63.84
C LEU A 110 25.50 -27.47 -63.69
N GLN A 111 24.92 -26.91 -64.76
CA GLN A 111 24.22 -25.62 -64.72
C GLN A 111 23.00 -25.62 -63.79
N ILE A 112 22.27 -26.74 -63.68
CA ILE A 112 21.06 -26.84 -62.86
C ILE A 112 21.31 -27.44 -61.46
N SER A 113 22.37 -28.23 -61.29
CA SER A 113 22.65 -29.00 -60.06
C SER A 113 22.88 -28.13 -58.82
N GLN A 114 23.60 -27.01 -58.96
CA GLN A 114 23.89 -26.10 -57.84
C GLN A 114 22.61 -25.43 -57.32
N MET A 115 21.75 -24.98 -58.25
CA MET A 115 20.44 -24.41 -57.94
C MET A 115 19.53 -25.42 -57.22
N LEU A 116 19.51 -26.67 -57.68
CA LEU A 116 18.71 -27.72 -57.07
C LEU A 116 19.23 -28.10 -55.68
N THR A 117 20.55 -28.21 -55.52
CA THR A 117 21.18 -28.49 -54.23
C THR A 117 20.82 -27.42 -53.20
N HIS A 118 20.88 -26.14 -53.59
CA HIS A 118 20.46 -25.04 -52.73
C HIS A 118 18.97 -25.10 -52.38
N ARG A 119 18.09 -25.40 -53.35
CA ARG A 119 16.64 -25.54 -53.10
C ARG A 119 16.30 -26.71 -52.18
N VAL A 120 16.96 -27.85 -52.35
CA VAL A 120 16.78 -29.03 -51.48
C VAL A 120 17.25 -28.72 -50.06
N ALA A 121 18.45 -28.15 -49.90
CA ALA A 121 18.98 -27.76 -48.59
C ALA A 121 18.08 -26.73 -47.89
N SER A 122 17.51 -25.78 -48.63
CA SER A 122 16.56 -24.80 -48.09
C SER A 122 15.27 -25.46 -47.60
N TYR A 123 14.70 -26.41 -48.34
CA TYR A 123 13.48 -27.12 -47.93
C TYR A 123 13.72 -28.04 -46.73
N ASP A 124 14.87 -28.71 -46.69
CA ASP A 124 15.28 -29.58 -45.57
C ASP A 124 15.42 -28.78 -44.27
N LEU A 125 16.08 -27.62 -44.32
CA LEU A 125 16.21 -26.71 -43.18
C LEU A 125 14.85 -26.17 -42.69
N MET A 126 13.91 -25.90 -43.60
CA MET A 126 12.55 -25.44 -43.26
C MET A 126 11.73 -26.55 -42.61
N TRP A 127 11.84 -27.79 -43.10
CA TRP A 127 11.17 -28.96 -42.51
C TRP A 127 11.64 -29.22 -41.08
N GLY A 128 12.96 -29.16 -40.85
CA GLY A 128 13.58 -29.38 -39.55
C GLY A 128 13.32 -28.30 -38.51
N ARG A 129 12.81 -27.11 -38.88
CA ARG A 129 12.38 -26.08 -37.92
C ARG A 129 10.89 -26.17 -37.62
N ASP A 130 10.06 -26.35 -38.64
CA ASP A 130 8.63 -26.15 -38.48
C ASP A 130 7.85 -27.37 -37.97
N ILE A 131 8.38 -28.59 -38.12
CA ILE A 131 7.71 -29.82 -37.64
C ILE A 131 8.07 -30.14 -36.18
N THR A 132 9.20 -29.61 -35.69
CA THR A 132 9.71 -29.89 -34.34
C THR A 132 9.42 -28.78 -33.31
N ASP A 133 9.21 -27.53 -33.72
CA ASP A 133 9.15 -26.40 -32.77
C ASP A 133 7.74 -26.04 -32.25
N GLN A 134 6.66 -26.65 -32.74
CA GLN A 134 5.31 -26.41 -32.21
C GLN A 134 4.59 -27.70 -31.80
N PRO A 135 4.86 -28.25 -30.61
CA PRO A 135 4.06 -29.35 -30.07
C PRO A 135 2.60 -28.91 -29.94
N ILE A 136 1.69 -29.65 -30.58
CA ILE A 136 0.25 -29.49 -30.39
C ILE A 136 -0.07 -30.00 -28.98
N ASN A 137 -0.25 -29.08 -28.03
CA ASN A 137 -0.77 -29.46 -26.73
C ASN A 137 -2.28 -29.74 -26.86
N PRO A 138 -2.78 -30.98 -26.66
CA PRO A 138 -4.21 -31.28 -26.76
C PRO A 138 -5.03 -30.74 -25.58
N ASP A 139 -4.38 -30.37 -24.48
CA ASP A 139 -5.05 -30.04 -23.24
C ASP A 139 -5.70 -28.65 -23.28
N LEU A 140 -6.89 -28.55 -22.71
CA LEU A 140 -7.54 -27.28 -22.39
C LEU A 140 -7.04 -26.90 -21.00
N ASP A 141 -6.06 -26.01 -20.93
CA ASP A 141 -5.43 -25.55 -19.69
C ASP A 141 -6.40 -24.65 -18.91
N LEU A 142 -7.45 -25.27 -18.36
CA LEU A 142 -8.56 -24.64 -17.66
C LEU A 142 -8.77 -25.36 -16.34
N SER A 143 -8.83 -24.60 -15.25
CA SER A 143 -9.19 -25.10 -13.93
C SER A 143 -10.44 -24.38 -13.42
N LEU A 144 -11.32 -25.12 -12.74
CA LEU A 144 -12.52 -24.57 -12.12
C LEU A 144 -12.32 -24.50 -10.60
N GLU A 145 -12.10 -23.31 -10.07
CA GLU A 145 -12.00 -23.07 -8.63
C GLU A 145 -13.39 -22.83 -8.03
N THR A 146 -13.74 -23.57 -6.97
CA THR A 146 -15.09 -23.51 -6.35
C THR A 146 -15.07 -23.20 -4.85
N ASP A 147 -13.90 -23.15 -4.22
CA ASP A 147 -13.81 -23.07 -2.76
C ASP A 147 -14.29 -21.72 -2.21
N THR A 148 -14.03 -20.62 -2.92
CA THR A 148 -14.53 -19.28 -2.55
C THR A 148 -16.05 -19.21 -2.57
N VAL A 149 -16.68 -19.80 -3.59
CA VAL A 149 -18.14 -19.88 -3.72
C VAL A 149 -18.72 -20.79 -2.65
N ARG A 150 -18.07 -21.93 -2.36
CA ARG A 150 -18.48 -22.83 -1.28
C ARG A 150 -18.44 -22.14 0.08
N ALA A 151 -17.36 -21.40 0.36
CA ALA A 151 -17.24 -20.64 1.60
C ALA A 151 -18.33 -19.56 1.72
N ALA A 152 -18.64 -18.86 0.62
CA ALA A 152 -19.74 -17.88 0.60
C ALA A 152 -21.09 -18.52 0.89
N ILE A 153 -21.39 -19.69 0.32
CA ILE A 153 -22.63 -20.44 0.59
C ILE A 153 -22.70 -20.86 2.07
N GLN A 154 -21.59 -21.33 2.65
CA GLN A 154 -21.54 -21.70 4.07
C GLN A 154 -21.73 -20.50 5.02
N GLN A 155 -21.33 -19.30 4.57
CA GLN A 155 -21.47 -18.06 5.33
C GLN A 155 -22.83 -17.38 5.12
N PHE A 156 -23.65 -17.85 4.18
CA PHE A 156 -24.99 -17.35 3.92
C PHE A 156 -25.94 -17.69 5.09
N ASN A 157 -26.08 -16.75 6.02
CA ASN A 157 -26.84 -16.92 7.27
C ASN A 157 -27.73 -15.71 7.54
N PHE A 158 -28.69 -15.89 8.45
CA PHE A 158 -29.48 -14.77 8.97
C PHE A 158 -28.59 -13.76 9.68
N ILE A 159 -28.73 -12.49 9.31
CA ILE A 159 -28.11 -11.37 10.01
C ILE A 159 -29.04 -10.99 11.15
N GLN A 160 -28.56 -11.13 12.39
CA GLN A 160 -29.28 -10.62 13.55
C GLN A 160 -29.12 -9.09 13.60
N MET A 161 -30.24 -8.36 13.69
CA MET A 161 -30.30 -6.89 13.90
C MET A 161 -29.84 -6.54 15.32
N LYS A 162 -28.58 -6.83 15.60
CA LYS A 162 -27.87 -6.49 16.84
C LYS A 162 -26.55 -5.80 16.46
N PRO A 163 -25.94 -5.05 17.40
CA PRO A 163 -24.59 -4.53 17.18
C PRO A 163 -23.63 -5.68 16.82
N PRO A 164 -22.69 -5.47 15.89
CA PRO A 164 -21.86 -6.55 15.38
C PRO A 164 -21.00 -7.18 16.48
N GLY A 165 -20.68 -8.47 16.35
CA GLY A 165 -19.66 -9.11 17.18
C GLY A 165 -18.27 -8.50 16.96
N PRO A 166 -17.32 -8.72 17.89
CA PRO A 166 -15.97 -8.17 17.77
C PRO A 166 -15.26 -8.80 16.56
N PRO A 167 -14.66 -8.00 15.67
CA PRO A 167 -13.79 -8.53 14.62
C PRO A 167 -12.53 -9.19 15.22
N THR A 168 -11.84 -10.02 14.43
CA THR A 168 -10.58 -10.64 14.83
C THR A 168 -9.41 -9.92 14.18
N LEU A 169 -8.62 -9.20 14.97
CA LEU A 169 -7.39 -8.55 14.49
C LEU A 169 -6.32 -9.61 14.24
N LEU A 170 -5.80 -9.68 13.01
CA LEU A 170 -4.86 -10.72 12.57
C LEU A 170 -3.44 -10.25 12.85
N ALA A 171 -2.92 -10.55 14.05
CA ALA A 171 -1.64 -10.03 14.54
C ALA A 171 -0.48 -10.33 13.58
N GLU A 172 -0.50 -11.51 12.96
CA GLU A 172 0.46 -12.01 11.98
C GLU A 172 0.42 -11.27 10.63
N GLU A 173 -0.70 -10.63 10.28
CA GLU A 173 -0.85 -9.82 9.07
C GLU A 173 -0.70 -8.31 9.35
N CYS A 174 -0.48 -7.93 10.60
CA CYS A 174 -0.27 -6.55 11.00
C CYS A 174 1.23 -6.21 11.00
N THR A 175 1.60 -5.10 10.38
CA THR A 175 3.01 -4.68 10.28
C THR A 175 3.19 -3.23 10.70
N ALA A 176 4.39 -2.95 11.20
CA ALA A 176 4.86 -1.60 11.44
C ALA A 176 6.04 -1.32 10.51
N GLU A 177 5.96 -0.21 9.77
CA GLU A 177 7.00 0.21 8.84
C GLU A 177 7.16 1.72 8.96
N ASN A 178 8.38 2.17 9.24
CA ASN A 178 8.67 3.58 9.48
C ASN A 178 7.74 4.15 10.58
N ASN A 179 7.01 5.22 10.27
CA ASN A 179 5.97 5.81 11.10
C ASN A 179 4.54 5.41 10.68
N ARG A 180 4.37 4.20 10.15
CA ARG A 180 3.09 3.71 9.62
C ARG A 180 2.76 2.33 10.18
N LEU A 181 1.48 2.07 10.39
CA LEU A 181 0.96 0.76 10.75
C LEU A 181 0.02 0.27 9.67
N ARG A 182 0.25 -0.94 9.19
CA ARG A 182 -0.69 -1.68 8.34
C ARG A 182 -1.42 -2.67 9.24
N LEU A 183 -2.74 -2.52 9.33
CA LEU A 183 -3.58 -3.37 10.17
C LEU A 183 -4.55 -4.14 9.29
N ARG A 184 -4.83 -5.39 9.67
CA ARG A 184 -5.77 -6.25 8.97
C ARG A 184 -6.54 -7.11 9.96
N TRP A 185 -7.82 -7.31 9.68
CA TRP A 185 -8.72 -8.06 10.54
C TRP A 185 -9.70 -8.89 9.72
N ARG A 186 -10.35 -9.84 10.41
CA ARG A 186 -11.46 -10.61 9.88
C ARG A 186 -12.77 -10.12 10.51
N PRO A 187 -13.81 -9.80 9.73
CA PRO A 187 -15.15 -9.53 10.26
C PRO A 187 -15.67 -10.69 11.10
N HIS A 188 -16.60 -10.41 12.02
CA HIS A 188 -17.21 -11.47 12.81
C HIS A 188 -18.16 -12.30 11.91
N PRO A 189 -18.03 -13.64 11.85
CA PRO A 189 -18.67 -14.47 10.82
C PRO A 189 -20.20 -14.39 10.74
N THR A 190 -20.88 -14.16 11.87
CA THR A 190 -22.35 -14.13 11.96
C THR A 190 -22.91 -12.73 12.19
N SER A 191 -22.08 -11.70 12.00
CA SER A 191 -22.50 -10.31 12.20
C SER A 191 -22.43 -9.53 10.92
N HIS A 192 -23.43 -8.68 10.70
CA HIS A 192 -23.40 -7.72 9.62
C HIS A 192 -22.67 -6.46 10.06
N HIS A 193 -21.72 -6.03 9.24
CA HIS A 193 -20.89 -4.86 9.49
C HIS A 193 -21.14 -3.86 8.36
N ASP A 194 -21.59 -2.65 8.70
CA ASP A 194 -21.60 -1.51 7.76
C ASP A 194 -20.20 -0.90 7.62
N GLY A 195 -19.35 -1.12 8.62
CA GLY A 195 -17.93 -0.79 8.60
C GLY A 195 -17.23 -1.11 9.92
N PHE A 196 -16.02 -0.56 10.05
CA PHE A 196 -15.10 -0.79 11.15
C PHE A 196 -14.49 0.53 11.62
N ILE A 197 -14.25 0.61 12.92
CA ILE A 197 -13.50 1.68 13.56
C ILE A 197 -12.25 1.08 14.18
N VAL A 198 -11.08 1.58 13.78
CA VAL A 198 -9.81 1.19 14.39
C VAL A 198 -9.41 2.25 15.40
N GLN A 199 -9.00 1.78 16.58
CA GLN A 199 -8.55 2.64 17.67
C GLN A 199 -7.09 2.35 17.99
N LEU A 200 -6.32 3.43 18.17
CA LEU A 200 -4.92 3.38 18.60
C LEU A 200 -4.75 3.95 20.00
N ASN A 201 -3.82 3.40 20.76
CA ASN A 201 -3.42 3.89 22.07
C ASN A 201 -1.89 3.87 22.19
N ASP A 202 -1.32 5.06 22.37
CA ASP A 202 0.12 5.34 22.54
C ASP A 202 0.50 5.63 24.00
N GLY A 203 -0.42 5.46 24.94
CA GLY A 203 -0.27 5.76 26.37
C GLY A 203 -1.34 6.68 26.94
N VAL A 204 -2.07 7.42 26.09
CA VAL A 204 -3.09 8.41 26.53
C VAL A 204 -4.52 7.86 26.43
N GLY A 205 -4.69 6.61 26.04
CA GLY A 205 -5.99 5.95 25.86
C GLY A 205 -6.30 5.67 24.39
N PHE A 206 -7.38 4.94 24.14
CA PHE A 206 -7.79 4.58 22.78
C PHE A 206 -8.50 5.73 22.07
N GLN A 207 -7.99 6.12 20.91
CA GLN A 207 -8.52 7.16 20.03
C GLN A 207 -8.81 6.58 18.65
N ASP A 208 -9.87 7.05 17.99
CA ASP A 208 -10.25 6.60 16.66
C ASP A 208 -9.23 7.09 15.63
N ALA A 209 -8.65 6.16 14.86
CA ALA A 209 -7.63 6.44 13.85
C ALA A 209 -8.07 6.10 12.42
N TYR A 210 -9.11 5.27 12.28
CA TYR A 210 -9.72 4.93 11.00
C TYR A 210 -11.19 4.59 11.19
N CYS A 211 -12.02 4.99 10.22
CA CYS A 211 -13.42 4.58 10.10
C CYS A 211 -13.71 4.30 8.63
N GLY A 212 -14.12 3.08 8.30
CA GLY A 212 -14.38 2.68 6.91
C GLY A 212 -14.83 1.23 6.77
N ARG A 213 -15.14 0.82 5.53
CA ARG A 213 -15.73 -0.50 5.24
C ARG A 213 -14.73 -1.62 5.08
N GLU A 214 -13.48 -1.28 4.77
CA GLU A 214 -12.47 -2.27 4.42
C GLU A 214 -11.98 -3.00 5.67
N ALA A 215 -11.69 -4.30 5.56
CA ALA A 215 -11.17 -5.10 6.66
C ALA A 215 -9.65 -4.94 6.88
N HIS A 216 -9.11 -3.81 6.44
CA HIS A 216 -7.71 -3.44 6.58
C HIS A 216 -7.56 -1.92 6.50
N CYS A 217 -6.49 -1.37 7.06
CA CYS A 217 -6.16 0.05 6.91
C CYS A 217 -4.66 0.30 7.00
N LEU A 218 -4.24 1.45 6.47
CA LEU A 218 -2.89 1.98 6.60
C LEU A 218 -2.95 3.30 7.37
N ILE A 219 -2.43 3.30 8.60
CA ILE A 219 -2.35 4.48 9.45
C ILE A 219 -0.95 5.08 9.30
N THR A 220 -0.85 6.40 9.12
CA THR A 220 0.39 7.09 8.78
C THR A 220 0.63 8.27 9.70
N GLY A 221 1.85 8.82 9.69
CA GLY A 221 2.17 10.01 10.49
C GLY A 221 2.23 9.73 11.99
N LEU A 222 2.49 8.49 12.38
CA LEU A 222 2.64 8.11 13.78
C LEU A 222 3.98 8.61 14.34
N HIS A 223 4.13 8.56 15.66
CA HIS A 223 5.41 8.84 16.29
C HIS A 223 6.35 7.64 16.08
N PHE A 224 7.61 7.94 15.77
CA PHE A 224 8.67 6.96 15.73
C PHE A 224 8.96 6.40 17.12
N ASN A 225 9.59 5.23 17.15
CA ASN A 225 10.01 4.57 18.38
C ASN A 225 8.88 4.51 19.44
N THR A 226 7.64 4.30 18.99
CA THR A 226 6.46 4.38 19.85
C THR A 226 5.67 3.09 19.74
N ARG A 227 5.29 2.54 20.91
CA ARG A 227 4.43 1.36 20.98
C ARG A 227 2.97 1.78 20.90
N TYR A 228 2.27 1.28 19.90
CA TYR A 228 0.83 1.48 19.70
C TYR A 228 0.07 0.20 20.01
N LYS A 229 -0.91 0.27 20.92
CA LYS A 229 -1.94 -0.76 21.07
C LYS A 229 -3.07 -0.46 20.10
N CYS A 230 -3.39 -1.42 19.25
CA CYS A 230 -4.38 -1.31 18.20
C CYS A 230 -5.54 -2.26 18.49
N ARG A 231 -6.78 -1.80 18.35
CA ARG A 231 -7.98 -2.66 18.42
C ARG A 231 -9.00 -2.19 17.39
N VAL A 232 -9.89 -3.08 16.95
CA VAL A 232 -10.92 -2.78 15.96
C VAL A 232 -12.30 -3.13 16.50
N LYS A 233 -13.29 -2.29 16.24
CA LYS A 233 -14.71 -2.60 16.48
C LYS A 233 -15.49 -2.52 15.17
N GLY A 234 -16.50 -3.37 15.03
CA GLY A 234 -17.46 -3.27 13.93
C GLY A 234 -18.62 -2.34 14.31
N TYR A 235 -19.24 -1.70 13.33
CA TYR A 235 -20.50 -0.98 13.52
C TYR A 235 -21.52 -1.37 12.45
N ASN A 236 -22.80 -1.24 12.77
CA ASN A 236 -23.90 -1.31 11.82
C ASN A 236 -25.02 -0.32 12.20
N SER A 237 -26.13 -0.32 11.47
CA SER A 237 -27.31 0.50 11.73
C SER A 237 -27.89 0.39 13.15
N THR A 238 -27.62 -0.72 13.87
CA THR A 238 -28.05 -0.92 15.26
C THR A 238 -27.08 -0.30 16.27
N GLY A 239 -25.81 -0.09 15.87
CA GLY A 239 -24.80 0.58 16.67
C GLY A 239 -23.42 -0.09 16.64
N ASP A 240 -22.58 0.30 17.59
CA ASP A 240 -21.21 -0.17 17.72
C ASP A 240 -21.13 -1.51 18.47
N GLY A 241 -20.38 -2.44 17.91
CA GLY A 241 -20.00 -3.69 18.56
C GLY A 241 -18.87 -3.51 19.60
N PRO A 242 -18.61 -4.52 20.43
CA PRO A 242 -17.44 -4.53 21.30
C PRO A 242 -16.13 -4.55 20.46
N PRO A 243 -15.02 -4.03 21.01
CA PRO A 243 -13.73 -4.08 20.34
C PRO A 243 -13.14 -5.50 20.36
N SER A 244 -12.27 -5.76 19.38
CA SER A 244 -11.38 -6.92 19.34
C SER A 244 -10.38 -6.93 20.49
N ASP A 245 -9.70 -8.07 20.66
CA ASP A 245 -8.43 -8.09 21.38
C ASP A 245 -7.44 -7.11 20.74
N ALA A 246 -6.57 -6.54 21.59
CA ALA A 246 -5.62 -5.52 21.15
C ALA A 246 -4.28 -6.14 20.74
N VAL A 247 -3.74 -5.70 19.60
CA VAL A 247 -2.39 -6.05 19.14
C VAL A 247 -1.45 -4.87 19.41
N SER A 248 -0.24 -5.16 19.88
CA SER A 248 0.78 -4.14 20.14
C SER A 248 1.84 -4.15 19.05
N LEU A 249 1.99 -3.03 18.35
CA LEU A 249 3.02 -2.82 17.34
C LEU A 249 3.95 -1.69 17.78
N ARG A 250 5.18 -1.66 17.29
CA ARG A 250 6.15 -0.58 17.53
C ARG A 250 6.62 -0.04 16.20
N THR A 251 6.51 1.27 16.00
CA THR A 251 7.11 1.97 14.86
C THR A 251 8.64 1.90 14.92
N THR A 252 9.32 2.12 13.80
CA THR A 252 10.78 1.99 13.76
C THR A 252 11.48 2.96 14.70
N ASP A 253 12.65 2.54 15.20
CA ASP A 253 13.45 3.34 16.13
C ASP A 253 14.09 4.55 15.42
N VAL A 254 14.47 4.37 14.15
CA VAL A 254 15.04 5.41 13.28
C VAL A 254 14.07 5.79 12.16
N ALA A 255 14.19 7.02 11.66
CA ALA A 255 13.34 7.56 10.62
C ALA A 255 14.00 7.48 9.25
N TRP A 256 13.32 6.83 8.29
CA TRP A 256 13.69 6.87 6.88
C TRP A 256 12.85 7.94 6.17
N PHE A 257 13.54 8.89 5.54
CA PHE A 257 12.93 9.95 4.75
C PHE A 257 13.86 10.42 3.62
N THR A 258 13.34 11.30 2.76
CA THR A 258 14.05 11.89 1.61
C THR A 258 13.78 13.40 1.59
N PHE A 259 14.31 14.13 0.63
CA PHE A 259 13.76 15.46 0.31
C PHE A 259 12.30 15.35 -0.16
N ASP A 260 11.49 16.36 0.16
CA ASP A 260 10.10 16.47 -0.27
C ASP A 260 10.05 17.04 -1.71
N PRO A 261 9.63 16.27 -2.72
CA PRO A 261 9.48 16.77 -4.07
C PRO A 261 8.23 17.64 -4.25
N SER A 262 7.22 17.50 -3.37
CA SER A 262 5.91 18.15 -3.55
C SER A 262 5.92 19.63 -3.18
N GLY A 263 6.68 20.00 -2.14
CA GLY A 263 6.88 21.37 -1.69
C GLY A 263 8.20 21.99 -2.14
N ARG A 264 8.83 21.54 -3.22
CA ARG A 264 10.16 21.99 -3.64
C ARG A 264 10.12 23.33 -4.37
N HIS A 265 11.10 24.21 -4.11
CA HIS A 265 11.31 25.43 -4.90
C HIS A 265 11.75 25.10 -6.34
N PRO A 266 11.30 25.83 -7.39
CA PRO A 266 11.67 25.56 -8.79
C PRO A 266 13.17 25.50 -9.08
N ASP A 267 13.95 26.39 -8.45
CA ASP A 267 15.42 26.43 -8.60
C ASP A 267 16.17 25.30 -7.87
N VAL A 268 15.48 24.49 -7.07
CA VAL A 268 16.10 23.34 -6.39
C VAL A 268 15.88 22.11 -7.27
N SER A 269 16.93 21.39 -7.57
CA SER A 269 16.90 20.13 -8.31
C SER A 269 17.20 18.97 -7.36
N LEU A 270 16.47 17.86 -7.51
CA LEU A 270 16.63 16.66 -6.67
C LEU A 270 17.09 15.49 -7.53
N SER A 271 17.83 14.55 -6.95
CA SER A 271 18.15 13.27 -7.58
C SER A 271 16.89 12.42 -7.81
N ARG A 272 17.02 11.34 -8.60
CA ARG A 272 15.90 10.44 -8.94
C ARG A 272 15.22 9.83 -7.71
N ASP A 273 15.99 9.51 -6.69
CA ASP A 273 15.56 8.95 -5.41
C ASP A 273 15.28 10.03 -4.34
N ASN A 274 15.39 11.32 -4.70
CA ASN A 274 15.22 12.47 -3.80
C ASN A 274 16.17 12.47 -2.59
N SER A 275 17.33 11.81 -2.68
CA SER A 275 18.33 11.79 -1.62
C SER A 275 19.35 12.93 -1.74
N SER A 276 19.60 13.46 -2.95
CA SER A 276 20.50 14.60 -3.16
C SER A 276 19.74 15.85 -3.62
N ALA A 277 20.24 17.02 -3.22
CA ALA A 277 19.73 18.32 -3.61
C ALA A 277 20.84 19.22 -4.19
N THR A 278 20.53 19.88 -5.30
CA THR A 278 21.31 20.96 -5.90
C THR A 278 20.41 22.18 -6.13
N CYS A 279 21.00 23.33 -6.40
CA CYS A 279 20.26 24.54 -6.73
C CYS A 279 20.89 25.22 -7.94
N ASP A 280 20.12 25.93 -8.75
CA ASP A 280 20.64 26.69 -9.90
C ASP A 280 20.69 28.21 -9.62
N SER A 281 20.08 28.66 -8.52
CA SER A 281 20.04 30.07 -8.12
C SER A 281 21.34 30.56 -7.47
N PHE A 282 21.66 31.84 -7.64
CA PHE A 282 22.71 32.50 -6.84
C PHE A 282 22.25 32.79 -5.41
N GLU A 283 20.94 32.95 -5.22
CA GLU A 283 20.33 33.14 -3.91
C GLU A 283 20.10 31.79 -3.22
N SER A 284 20.03 31.81 -1.89
CA SER A 284 19.72 30.62 -1.10
C SER A 284 18.27 30.19 -1.29
N ARG A 285 18.06 28.89 -1.48
CA ARG A 285 16.75 28.25 -1.52
C ARG A 285 16.66 27.13 -0.50
N VAL A 286 15.53 27.03 0.19
CA VAL A 286 15.30 25.99 1.21
C VAL A 286 14.70 24.73 0.58
N ALA A 287 15.30 23.58 0.89
CA ALA A 287 14.75 22.25 0.67
C ALA A 287 14.35 21.63 2.01
N LEU A 288 13.16 21.02 2.06
CA LEU A 288 12.63 20.31 3.22
C LEU A 288 12.67 18.80 3.00
N ALA A 289 12.77 18.03 4.08
CA ALA A 289 12.52 16.60 4.07
C ALA A 289 11.01 16.27 3.99
N SER A 290 10.72 15.05 3.56
CA SER A 290 9.37 14.49 3.38
C SER A 290 8.68 14.07 4.67
N VAL A 291 9.43 13.93 5.77
CA VAL A 291 8.92 13.53 7.09
C VAL A 291 9.24 14.59 8.13
N GLY A 292 8.25 14.90 8.96
CA GLY A 292 8.38 15.84 10.07
C GLY A 292 8.24 15.13 11.42
N PHE A 293 8.89 15.70 12.44
CA PHE A 293 8.99 15.16 13.79
C PHE A 293 8.34 16.10 14.80
N SER A 294 7.55 15.55 15.71
CA SER A 294 6.88 16.32 16.78
C SER A 294 7.16 15.80 18.18
N ARG A 295 7.84 14.64 18.31
CA ARG A 295 8.30 14.03 19.56
C ARG A 295 9.55 13.19 19.34
N GLY A 296 10.28 12.89 20.42
CA GLY A 296 11.42 11.99 20.42
C GLY A 296 12.75 12.63 20.00
N THR A 297 13.74 11.78 19.74
CA THR A 297 15.09 12.18 19.33
C THR A 297 15.38 11.61 17.96
N HIS A 298 15.83 12.46 17.03
CA HIS A 298 16.04 12.13 15.62
C HIS A 298 17.40 12.64 15.15
N TYR A 299 18.09 11.84 14.34
CA TYR A 299 19.40 12.18 13.80
C TYR A 299 19.44 11.94 12.29
N TRP A 300 20.07 12.86 11.57
CA TRP A 300 20.31 12.74 10.14
C TRP A 300 21.57 13.51 9.76
N GLU A 301 22.11 13.19 8.60
CA GLU A 301 23.36 13.78 8.11
C GLU A 301 23.22 14.28 6.69
N PHE A 302 24.05 15.27 6.34
CA PHE A 302 24.26 15.70 4.96
C PHE A 302 25.73 15.51 4.60
N SER A 303 26.01 14.77 3.54
CA SER A 303 27.32 14.84 2.88
C SER A 303 27.38 16.07 1.97
N VAL A 304 28.48 16.81 2.04
CA VAL A 304 28.74 17.97 1.18
C VAL A 304 29.39 17.48 -0.12
N ASP A 305 28.60 17.29 -1.16
CA ASP A 305 29.08 16.74 -2.44
C ASP A 305 29.86 17.78 -3.25
N LYS A 306 29.40 19.04 -3.21
CA LYS A 306 30.02 20.18 -3.88
C LYS A 306 30.02 21.39 -2.96
N PHE A 307 31.16 22.05 -2.87
CA PHE A 307 31.33 23.33 -2.17
C PHE A 307 32.55 24.07 -2.74
N ASP A 308 32.36 25.30 -3.21
CA ASP A 308 33.43 26.09 -3.85
C ASP A 308 34.07 27.15 -2.93
N GLY A 309 33.64 27.21 -1.66
CA GLY A 309 34.18 28.15 -0.67
C GLY A 309 33.54 29.55 -0.68
N ASN A 310 32.72 29.88 -1.68
CA ASN A 310 32.04 31.18 -1.80
C ASN A 310 30.52 31.05 -1.61
N ALA A 311 30.11 30.15 -0.71
CA ALA A 311 28.72 29.95 -0.35
C ALA A 311 28.60 29.70 1.15
N ASP A 312 27.41 30.01 1.68
CA ASP A 312 27.08 29.84 3.09
C ASP A 312 25.84 28.93 3.21
N PRO A 313 25.95 27.61 2.91
CA PRO A 313 24.84 26.70 3.12
C PRO A 313 24.42 26.69 4.58
N ALA A 314 23.13 26.48 4.82
CA ALA A 314 22.58 26.42 6.18
C ALA A 314 21.83 25.12 6.38
N PHE A 315 22.17 24.41 7.45
CA PHE A 315 21.63 23.09 7.79
C PHE A 315 20.81 23.19 9.07
N GLY A 316 19.70 22.47 9.17
CA GLY A 316 18.93 22.43 10.42
C GLY A 316 17.53 21.92 10.24
N MET A 317 16.57 22.58 10.89
CA MET A 317 15.16 22.20 10.88
C MET A 317 14.26 23.38 10.56
N ALA A 318 13.05 23.10 10.09
CA ALA A 318 12.05 24.13 9.83
C ALA A 318 10.62 23.65 10.04
N ARG A 319 9.68 24.58 10.14
CA ARG A 319 8.24 24.28 10.00
C ARG A 319 7.87 24.19 8.51
N ALA A 320 6.80 23.46 8.19
CA ALA A 320 6.33 23.25 6.82
C ALA A 320 6.13 24.55 6.00
N GLY A 321 5.77 25.65 6.68
CA GLY A 321 5.53 26.96 6.07
C GLY A 321 6.74 27.88 5.97
N VAL A 322 7.98 27.37 6.15
CA VAL A 322 9.21 28.17 6.03
C VAL A 322 9.31 28.85 4.67
N SER A 323 9.86 30.06 4.64
CA SER A 323 10.20 30.76 3.40
C SER A 323 11.24 29.96 2.62
N ARG A 324 10.97 29.71 1.34
CA ARG A 324 11.88 28.96 0.47
C ARG A 324 12.75 29.86 -0.40
N ASP A 325 12.47 31.16 -0.41
CA ASP A 325 13.15 32.20 -1.20
C ASP A 325 14.30 32.87 -0.45
N CYS A 326 14.67 32.36 0.73
CA CYS A 326 15.77 32.90 1.51
C CYS A 326 16.59 31.79 2.21
N MET A 327 17.68 32.19 2.87
CA MET A 327 18.50 31.26 3.65
C MET A 327 17.72 30.75 4.86
N LEU A 328 17.87 29.45 5.17
CA LEU A 328 17.20 28.82 6.30
C LEU A 328 17.60 29.51 7.60
N GLY A 329 16.62 29.92 8.41
CA GLY A 329 16.85 30.65 9.67
C GLY A 329 16.67 32.16 9.57
N LYS A 330 16.52 32.73 8.36
CA LYS A 330 16.18 34.16 8.21
C LYS A 330 14.75 34.49 8.61
N ASP A 331 13.83 33.56 8.46
CA ASP A 331 12.45 33.73 8.92
C ASP A 331 12.25 33.20 10.35
N ASN A 332 11.02 33.28 10.85
CA ASN A 332 10.65 32.77 12.17
C ASN A 332 10.26 31.28 12.19
N LYS A 333 10.51 30.54 11.11
CA LYS A 333 10.09 29.14 10.94
C LYS A 333 11.27 28.19 10.73
N GLY A 334 12.48 28.68 10.48
CA GLY A 334 13.71 27.89 10.40
C GLY A 334 14.64 28.09 11.59
N TRP A 335 15.36 27.03 11.98
CA TRP A 335 16.49 27.06 12.91
C TRP A 335 17.66 26.35 12.23
N SER A 336 18.81 27.00 12.16
CA SER A 336 19.92 26.47 11.38
C SER A 336 21.29 26.83 11.96
N MET A 337 22.28 26.09 11.49
CA MET A 337 23.66 26.51 11.46
C MET A 337 24.04 26.78 10.01
N TYR A 338 24.43 28.02 9.70
CA TYR A 338 25.05 28.35 8.41
C TYR A 338 26.56 28.36 8.56
N ILE A 339 27.25 27.94 7.50
CA ILE A 339 28.67 27.58 7.58
C ILE A 339 29.42 27.95 6.30
N ASP A 340 30.54 28.65 6.47
CA ASP A 340 31.48 28.98 5.42
C ASP A 340 32.68 27.98 5.42
N GLY A 341 33.69 28.21 4.58
CA GLY A 341 34.88 27.33 4.52
C GLY A 341 35.81 27.40 5.74
N LYS A 342 35.51 28.22 6.74
CA LYS A 342 36.35 28.50 7.91
C LYS A 342 35.60 28.51 9.23
N ARG A 343 34.32 28.90 9.26
CA ARG A 343 33.54 29.26 10.44
C ARG A 343 32.07 28.94 10.25
N SER A 344 31.38 28.83 11.37
CA SER A 344 29.93 28.58 11.43
C SER A 344 29.24 29.52 12.40
N TRP A 345 27.94 29.72 12.21
CA TRP A 345 27.08 30.50 13.08
C TRP A 345 25.70 29.86 13.17
N LEU A 346 25.05 30.05 14.31
CA LEU A 346 23.67 29.65 14.55
C LEU A 346 22.73 30.79 14.14
N MET A 347 21.58 30.45 13.57
CA MET A 347 20.63 31.43 13.04
C MET A 347 19.16 31.02 13.23
N HIS A 348 18.37 32.01 13.66
CA HIS A 348 16.91 31.96 13.73
C HIS A 348 16.37 33.40 13.71
N GLN A 349 15.30 33.69 12.96
CA GLN A 349 14.73 35.04 12.83
C GLN A 349 15.75 36.10 12.38
N ASP A 350 16.69 35.74 11.50
CA ASP A 350 17.77 36.63 11.04
C ASP A 350 18.70 37.09 12.19
N ILE A 351 18.62 36.44 13.36
CA ILE A 351 19.51 36.67 14.50
C ILE A 351 20.64 35.65 14.42
N HIS A 352 21.86 36.16 14.31
CA HIS A 352 23.09 35.38 14.21
C HIS A 352 23.75 35.27 15.59
N SER A 353 24.20 34.06 15.95
CA SER A 353 24.85 33.82 17.25
C SER A 353 25.84 32.65 17.18
N GLY A 354 26.52 32.37 18.30
CA GLY A 354 27.30 31.14 18.46
C GLY A 354 28.40 30.93 17.42
N ARG A 355 29.11 31.99 17.04
CA ARG A 355 30.24 31.88 16.09
C ARG A 355 31.25 30.86 16.60
N ALA A 356 31.54 29.86 15.78
CA ALA A 356 32.57 28.86 16.04
C ALA A 356 33.55 28.79 14.86
N GLU A 357 34.82 28.51 15.16
CA GLU A 357 35.82 28.18 14.15
C GLU A 357 35.63 26.73 13.70
N GLY A 358 36.06 26.41 12.47
CA GLY A 358 35.72 25.17 11.79
C GLY A 358 34.65 25.40 10.75
N GLY A 359 35.01 25.16 9.49
CA GLY A 359 34.13 25.27 8.33
C GLY A 359 33.98 23.92 7.64
N ILE A 360 33.44 23.95 6.42
CA ILE A 360 33.26 22.75 5.60
C ILE A 360 34.05 22.82 4.28
N LYS A 361 34.31 21.65 3.72
CA LYS A 361 34.75 21.43 2.34
C LYS A 361 33.95 20.29 1.70
N ALA A 362 34.09 20.14 0.38
CA ALA A 362 33.54 18.97 -0.30
C ALA A 362 34.12 17.67 0.31
N GLY A 363 33.24 16.71 0.58
CA GLY A 363 33.53 15.44 1.25
C GLY A 363 33.29 15.45 2.77
N ASP A 364 33.05 16.60 3.40
CA ASP A 364 32.69 16.65 4.82
C ASP A 364 31.22 16.23 5.04
N THR A 365 30.92 15.84 6.27
CA THR A 365 29.58 15.46 6.72
C THR A 365 29.09 16.42 7.81
N VAL A 366 27.86 16.92 7.64
CA VAL A 366 27.17 17.77 8.63
C VAL A 366 26.03 16.97 9.25
N GLY A 367 26.15 16.67 10.55
CA GLY A 367 25.15 15.93 11.32
C GLY A 367 24.22 16.86 12.10
N ILE A 368 22.94 16.49 12.18
CA ILE A 368 21.93 17.24 12.92
C ILE A 368 21.18 16.30 13.85
N LEU A 369 21.25 16.60 15.14
CA LEU A 369 20.49 15.92 16.18
C LEU A 369 19.39 16.81 16.69
N LEU A 370 18.15 16.39 16.48
CA LEU A 370 16.94 17.02 17.01
C LEU A 370 16.42 16.22 18.20
N ASN A 371 16.54 16.77 19.41
CA ASN A 371 15.95 16.21 20.62
C ASN A 371 14.73 17.05 21.03
N LEU A 372 13.53 16.58 20.70
CA LEU A 372 12.27 17.28 20.99
C LEU A 372 11.84 17.12 22.46
N THR A 373 12.40 16.14 23.17
CA THR A 373 12.16 15.95 24.61
C THR A 373 12.93 16.98 25.42
N ALA A 374 14.22 17.16 25.12
CA ALA A 374 15.08 18.16 25.74
C ALA A 374 14.96 19.55 25.10
N GLN A 375 14.28 19.66 23.96
CA GLN A 375 14.11 20.87 23.15
C GLN A 375 15.44 21.49 22.70
N LYS A 376 16.34 20.61 22.22
CA LYS A 376 17.68 20.95 21.76
C LYS A 376 17.89 20.52 20.32
N LEU A 377 18.57 21.38 19.56
CA LEU A 377 19.08 21.08 18.22
C LEU A 377 20.61 21.17 18.26
N THR A 378 21.30 20.07 17.98
CA THR A 378 22.77 19.99 18.02
C THR A 378 23.32 19.72 16.62
N PHE A 379 24.38 20.44 16.26
CA PHE A 379 25.04 20.33 14.97
C PHE A 379 26.42 19.68 15.13
N TYR A 380 26.78 18.84 14.18
CA TYR A 380 28.05 18.13 14.12
C TYR A 380 28.72 18.39 12.77
N ILE A 381 30.05 18.44 12.76
CA ILE A 381 30.87 18.35 11.54
C ILE A 381 31.82 17.19 11.74
N ASN A 382 31.74 16.19 10.86
CA ASN A 382 32.58 14.99 10.91
C ASN A 382 32.62 14.39 12.34
N ASP A 383 31.44 14.14 12.91
CA ASP A 383 31.21 13.60 14.26
C ASP A 383 31.62 14.49 15.45
N VAL A 384 32.09 15.71 15.20
CA VAL A 384 32.46 16.67 16.25
C VAL A 384 31.36 17.71 16.44
N VAL A 385 30.92 17.93 17.68
CA VAL A 385 29.91 18.95 18.01
C VAL A 385 30.41 20.34 17.60
N GLN A 386 29.66 21.01 16.73
CA GLN A 386 29.96 22.35 16.24
C GLN A 386 29.15 23.43 16.95
N GLY A 387 27.87 23.16 17.29
CA GLY A 387 26.99 24.15 17.89
C GLY A 387 25.68 23.57 18.40
N ARG A 388 24.97 24.33 19.23
CA ARG A 388 23.69 23.92 19.86
C ARG A 388 22.71 25.09 19.92
N ILE A 389 21.44 24.82 19.61
CA ILE A 389 20.31 25.74 19.78
C ILE A 389 19.34 25.13 20.78
N ASP A 390 19.09 25.86 21.87
CA ASP A 390 17.98 25.58 22.79
C ASP A 390 16.76 26.38 22.33
N PHE A 391 15.71 25.70 21.88
CA PHE A 391 14.53 26.34 21.26
C PHE A 391 13.31 26.34 22.19
N GLY A 392 13.54 26.35 23.50
CA GLY A 392 12.55 26.13 24.57
C GLY A 392 11.10 26.59 24.32
N GLY A 393 10.13 25.75 24.68
CA GLY A 393 8.70 26.03 24.66
C GLY A 393 8.01 25.85 23.31
N LEU A 394 8.75 25.55 22.23
CA LEU A 394 8.13 25.35 20.91
C LEU A 394 7.47 23.98 20.78
N GLN A 395 6.25 23.99 20.24
CA GLN A 395 5.48 22.79 19.91
C GLN A 395 5.19 22.69 18.42
N GLY A 396 4.80 21.49 18.00
CA GLY A 396 4.39 21.18 16.63
C GLY A 396 5.43 20.34 15.89
N THR A 397 5.27 20.27 14.58
CA THR A 397 6.08 19.40 13.71
C THR A 397 7.22 20.19 13.07
N PHE A 398 8.43 19.62 13.13
CA PHE A 398 9.65 20.15 12.54
C PHE A 398 10.20 19.19 11.50
N TYR A 399 10.64 19.73 10.37
CA TYR A 399 11.16 19.00 9.23
C TYR A 399 12.66 19.26 9.11
N PRO A 400 13.49 18.23 8.88
CA PRO A 400 14.85 18.42 8.41
C PRO A 400 14.88 19.37 7.21
N ALA A 401 15.83 20.29 7.22
CA ALA A 401 15.90 21.37 6.25
C ALA A 401 17.35 21.73 5.93
N VAL A 402 17.57 22.15 4.68
CA VAL A 402 18.84 22.71 4.23
C VAL A 402 18.55 23.86 3.27
N SER A 403 19.33 24.93 3.33
CA SER A 403 19.36 25.95 2.28
C SER A 403 20.66 25.94 1.54
N LEU A 404 20.58 25.94 0.21
CA LEU A 404 21.69 25.86 -0.72
C LEU A 404 21.53 26.87 -1.87
N ASN A 405 22.62 27.16 -2.56
CA ASN A 405 22.65 27.91 -3.82
C ASN A 405 23.45 27.11 -4.86
N ARG A 406 23.69 27.68 -6.05
CA ARG A 406 24.39 27.02 -7.18
C ARG A 406 25.79 26.48 -6.93
N ASN A 407 26.40 26.90 -5.84
CA ASN A 407 27.75 26.52 -5.48
C ASN A 407 27.77 25.31 -4.53
N VAL A 408 26.61 24.86 -4.05
CA VAL A 408 26.48 23.78 -3.06
C VAL A 408 25.62 22.63 -3.61
N ALA A 409 26.09 21.41 -3.39
CA ALA A 409 25.32 20.18 -3.58
C ALA A 409 25.45 19.32 -2.33
N VAL A 410 24.37 18.68 -1.91
CA VAL A 410 24.35 17.85 -0.71
C VAL A 410 23.56 16.56 -0.93
N THR A 411 23.95 15.52 -0.21
CA THR A 411 23.22 14.24 -0.13
C THR A 411 22.79 13.99 1.30
N LEU A 412 21.50 13.73 1.50
CA LEU A 412 20.85 13.47 2.78
C LEU A 412 20.94 11.98 3.14
N HIS A 413 21.44 11.69 4.34
CA HIS A 413 21.50 10.36 4.93
C HIS A 413 20.52 10.26 6.11
N THR A 414 19.73 9.19 6.11
CA THR A 414 18.66 8.96 7.10
C THR A 414 18.73 7.54 7.65
N ALA A 415 17.77 7.16 8.50
CA ALA A 415 17.79 5.89 9.23
C ALA A 415 19.04 5.71 10.11
N LEU A 416 19.55 6.81 10.67
CA LEU A 416 20.75 6.83 11.51
C LEU A 416 20.37 6.86 13.00
N GLU A 417 21.17 6.18 13.80
CA GLU A 417 21.10 6.28 15.25
C GLU A 417 21.71 7.59 15.74
N PRO A 418 21.19 8.20 16.81
CA PRO A 418 21.84 9.35 17.45
C PRO A 418 23.28 9.04 17.90
N PRO A 419 24.22 10.00 17.81
CA PRO A 419 25.58 9.83 18.31
C PRO A 419 25.65 9.43 19.78
N VAL A 420 26.58 8.54 20.13
CA VAL A 420 26.76 8.03 21.50
C VAL A 420 27.15 9.18 22.45
N GLY A 421 26.42 9.34 23.56
CA GLY A 421 26.66 10.40 24.56
C GLY A 421 25.89 11.71 24.32
N ALA A 422 24.98 11.73 23.35
CA ALA A 422 24.13 12.87 23.02
C ALA A 422 23.14 13.33 24.11
N ASP A 423 22.94 12.54 25.17
CA ASP A 423 21.96 12.78 26.24
C ASP A 423 22.54 13.42 27.52
N CYS A 424 23.77 13.95 27.48
CA CYS A 424 24.35 14.71 28.61
C CYS A 424 24.18 16.24 28.47
#